data_AF-A0A183L053-F1
#
_entry.id   AF-A0A183L053-F1
#
_cell.length_a   1.000
_cell.length_b   1.000
_cell.length_c   1.000
_cell.angle_alpha   90.00
_cell.angle_beta   90.00
_cell.angle_gamma   90.00
#
_symmetry.space_group_name_H-M   'P 1'
#
loop_
_entity.id
_entity.type
_entity.pdbx_description
1 polymer ?
#
loop_
_entity_poly.entity_id
_entity_poly.type
_entity_poly.pdbx_seq_one_letter_code
_entity_poly.pdbx_strand_id
1 'polypeptide(L)'
;MFSRFYTKAQISKLFPIIEQGMSDSGSFDNMMEFLCQAGDYSLPEAVMMMIPEAWHNLDPEKGEISREKWNYFKWAANSFEPWDGP
;
A
#
# COMPACT_ATOMS: atom_id res chain seq x y z
N MET A 1 12.28 -3.28 -11.93
CA MET A 1 11.67 -1.99 -11.51
C MET A 1 12.36 -0.87 -12.29
N PHE A 2 11.60 -0.07 -13.02
CA PHE A 2 12.13 1.10 -13.74
C PHE A 2 11.51 2.34 -13.09
N SER A 3 12.34 3.22 -12.53
CA SER A 3 11.90 4.51 -12.00
C SER A 3 12.33 5.61 -12.95
N ARG A 4 11.47 6.61 -13.13
CA ARG A 4 11.82 7.86 -13.81
C ARG A 4 12.65 8.81 -12.93
N PHE A 5 12.64 8.59 -11.61
CA PHE A 5 13.24 9.48 -10.62
C PHE A 5 14.52 8.91 -10.01
N TYR A 6 14.63 7.58 -9.89
CA TYR A 6 15.75 6.92 -9.23
C TYR A 6 16.54 6.03 -10.19
N THR A 7 17.87 6.10 -10.09
CA THR A 7 18.77 5.19 -10.81
C THR A 7 18.66 3.77 -10.25
N LYS A 8 19.05 2.78 -11.06
CA LYS A 8 19.13 1.38 -10.61
C LYS A 8 19.97 1.22 -9.34
N ALA A 9 21.10 1.94 -9.25
CA ALA A 9 21.98 1.89 -8.09
C ALA A 9 21.34 2.49 -6.81
N GLN A 10 20.52 3.54 -6.94
CA GLN A 10 19.75 4.09 -5.82
C GLN A 10 18.66 3.13 -5.37
N ILE A 11 17.90 2.56 -6.31
CA ILE A 11 16.84 1.59 -6.01
C ILE A 11 17.43 0.35 -5.31
N SER A 12 18.61 -0.12 -5.73
CA SER A 12 19.29 -1.25 -5.09
C SER A 12 19.64 -1.03 -3.61
N LYS A 13 19.73 0.22 -3.14
CA LYS A 13 20.00 0.52 -1.72
C LYS A 13 18.77 0.39 -0.82
N LEU A 14 17.57 0.37 -1.40
CA LEU A 14 16.32 0.23 -0.65
C LEU A 14 16.03 -1.23 -0.24
N PHE A 15 16.85 -2.18 -0.70
CA PHE A 15 16.63 -3.60 -0.44
C PHE A 15 17.59 -4.12 0.64
N PRO A 16 17.09 -4.97 1.57
CA PRO A 16 15.68 -5.37 1.71
C PRO A 16 14.82 -4.21 2.25
N ILE A 17 13.60 -4.06 1.74
CA ILE A 17 12.66 -3.03 2.22
C ILE A 17 12.27 -3.32 3.67
N ILE A 18 12.02 -4.59 3.98
CA ILE A 18 11.73 -5.05 5.34
C ILE A 18 13.05 -5.43 6.02
N GLU A 19 13.39 -4.72 7.10
CA GLU A 19 14.58 -5.02 7.88
C GLU A 19 14.44 -6.33 8.67
N GLN A 20 15.53 -7.07 8.82
CA GLN A 20 15.51 -8.34 9.56
C GLN A 20 15.45 -8.11 11.07
N GLY A 21 14.65 -8.92 11.76
CA GLY A 21 14.54 -8.88 13.23
C GLY A 21 13.62 -7.78 13.78
N MET A 22 12.90 -7.07 12.91
CA MET A 22 11.90 -6.09 13.30
C MET A 22 10.62 -6.76 13.83
N SER A 23 9.86 -6.00 14.62
CA SER A 23 8.47 -6.37 14.94
C SER A 23 7.58 -6.28 13.70
N ASP A 24 6.37 -6.83 13.79
CA ASP A 24 5.35 -6.67 12.75
C ASP A 24 5.06 -5.18 12.47
N SER A 25 4.85 -4.37 13.52
CA SER A 25 4.67 -2.91 13.37
C SER A 25 5.88 -2.20 12.76
N GLY A 26 7.10 -2.66 13.05
CA GLY A 26 8.30 -2.13 12.41
C GLY A 26 8.39 -2.49 10.92
N SER A 27 7.95 -3.69 10.56
CA SER A 27 7.88 -4.14 9.17
C SER A 27 6.78 -3.37 8.41
N PHE A 28 5.65 -3.10 9.06
CA PHE A 28 4.60 -2.24 8.54
C PHE A 28 5.12 -0.82 8.25
N ASP A 29 5.83 -0.22 9.22
CA ASP A 29 6.40 1.12 9.07
C ASP A 29 7.39 1.21 7.89
N ASN A 30 8.28 0.22 7.74
CA ASN A 30 9.19 0.14 6.58
C ASN A 30 8.45 0.15 5.23
N MET A 31 7.38 -0.63 5.12
CA MET A 31 6.61 -0.70 3.88
C MET A 31 5.83 0.60 3.63
N MET A 32 5.24 1.18 4.68
CA MET A 32 4.52 2.45 4.59
C MET A 32 5.45 3.59 4.17
N GLU A 33 6.66 3.65 4.74
CA GLU A 33 7.69 4.62 4.37
C GLU A 33 8.10 4.43 2.90
N PHE A 34 8.30 3.19 2.47
CA PHE A 34 8.63 2.89 1.07
C PHE A 34 7.53 3.37 0.11
N LEU A 35 6.25 3.13 0.41
CA LEU A 35 5.13 3.62 -0.40
C LEU A 35 5.09 5.14 -0.46
N CYS A 36 5.27 5.82 0.66
CA CYS A 36 5.24 7.28 0.71
C CYS A 36 6.43 7.91 -0.02
N GLN A 37 7.64 7.45 0.28
CA GLN A 37 8.88 8.11 -0.17
C GLN A 37 9.32 7.69 -1.57
N ALA A 38 9.20 6.40 -1.90
CA ALA A 38 9.65 5.86 -3.19
C ALA A 38 8.49 5.61 -4.16
N GLY A 39 7.29 5.35 -3.63
CA GLY A 39 6.07 5.12 -4.42
C GLY A 39 5.28 6.38 -4.78
N ASP A 40 5.59 7.53 -4.16
CA ASP A 40 4.89 8.81 -4.35
C ASP A 40 3.40 8.75 -3.99
N TYR A 41 3.04 7.85 -3.06
CA TYR A 41 1.71 7.81 -2.47
C TYR A 41 1.62 8.80 -1.31
N SER A 42 0.48 9.47 -1.17
CA SER A 42 0.19 10.20 0.06
C SER A 42 0.02 9.22 1.23
N LEU A 43 0.25 9.69 2.46
CA LEU A 43 0.06 8.86 3.65
C LEU A 43 -1.36 8.22 3.72
N PRO A 44 -2.46 8.93 3.44
CA PRO A 44 -3.79 8.31 3.39
C PRO A 44 -3.91 7.22 2.32
N GLU A 45 -3.31 7.40 1.14
CA GLU A 45 -3.35 6.38 0.08
C GLU A 45 -2.56 5.13 0.48
N ALA A 46 -1.37 5.30 1.06
CA ALA A 46 -0.55 4.20 1.57
C ALA A 46 -1.30 3.40 2.64
N VAL A 47 -1.94 4.08 3.59
CA VAL A 47 -2.75 3.43 4.63
C VAL A 47 -3.96 2.72 4.02
N MET A 48 -4.67 3.34 3.07
CA MET A 48 -5.82 2.71 2.40
C MET A 48 -5.43 1.47 1.58
N MET A 49 -4.21 1.40 1.05
CA MET A 49 -3.70 0.22 0.35
C MET A 49 -3.26 -0.87 1.33
N MET A 50 -2.59 -0.51 2.41
CA MET A 50 -2.04 -1.46 3.38
C MET A 50 -3.11 -2.02 4.33
N ILE A 51 -4.04 -1.18 4.81
CA ILE A 51 -5.12 -1.57 5.72
C ILE A 51 -6.45 -1.06 5.14
N PRO A 52 -6.97 -1.68 4.07
CA PRO A 52 -8.25 -1.30 3.50
C PRO A 52 -9.40 -1.65 4.46
N GLU A 53 -10.48 -0.87 4.40
CA GLU A 53 -11.74 -1.20 5.06
C GLU A 53 -12.34 -2.50 4.49
N ALA A 54 -13.24 -3.15 5.22
CA ALA A 54 -13.96 -4.33 4.73
C ALA A 54 -14.95 -3.97 3.60
N TRP A 55 -14.44 -3.90 2.36
CA TRP A 55 -15.18 -3.37 1.20
C TRP A 55 -15.79 -4.45 0.29
N HIS A 56 -15.33 -5.69 0.38
CA HIS A 56 -15.69 -6.77 -0.58
C HIS A 56 -17.19 -7.07 -0.67
N ASN A 57 -17.93 -6.86 0.41
CA ASN A 57 -19.38 -7.10 0.47
C ASN A 57 -20.22 -5.84 0.28
N LEU A 58 -19.58 -4.67 0.11
CA LEU A 58 -20.28 -3.41 -0.11
C LEU A 58 -20.58 -3.22 -1.60
N ASP A 59 -21.81 -2.82 -1.89
CA ASP A 59 -22.31 -2.61 -3.24
C ASP A 59 -22.45 -1.10 -3.55
N PRO A 60 -21.65 -0.56 -4.50
CA PRO A 60 -21.76 0.84 -4.90
C PRO A 60 -23.10 1.18 -5.59
N GLU A 61 -23.84 0.20 -6.15
CA GLU A 61 -25.18 0.44 -6.71
C GLU A 61 -26.23 0.67 -5.61
N LYS A 62 -25.99 0.11 -4.42
CA LYS A 62 -26.88 0.28 -3.25
C LYS A 62 -26.52 1.50 -2.40
N GLY A 63 -25.47 2.24 -2.77
CA GLY A 63 -24.97 3.38 -2.01
C GLY A 63 -24.25 3.02 -0.70
N GLU A 64 -23.83 1.77 -0.53
CA GLU A 64 -23.09 1.30 0.67
C GLU A 64 -21.63 1.79 0.68
N ILE A 65 -21.10 2.13 -0.50
CA ILE A 65 -19.78 2.69 -0.72
C ILE A 65 -19.81 3.57 -1.97
N SER A 66 -18.97 4.61 -2.04
CA SER A 66 -18.86 5.39 -3.29
C SER A 66 -18.21 4.57 -4.39
N ARG A 67 -18.58 4.86 -5.65
CA ARG A 67 -18.02 4.15 -6.82
C ARG A 67 -16.51 4.33 -6.90
N GLU A 68 -16.04 5.55 -6.62
CA GLU A 68 -14.63 5.92 -6.67
C GLU A 68 -13.81 5.12 -5.66
N LYS A 69 -14.30 5.01 -4.41
CA LYS A 69 -13.63 4.26 -3.34
C LYS A 69 -13.64 2.77 -3.63
N TRP A 70 -14.75 2.22 -4.11
CA TRP A 70 -14.85 0.82 -4.51
C TRP A 70 -13.88 0.47 -5.65
N ASN A 71 -13.80 1.33 -6.68
CA ASN A 71 -12.86 1.17 -7.78
C ASN A 71 -11.40 1.26 -7.29
N TYR A 72 -11.09 2.20 -6.39
CA TYR A 72 -9.76 2.33 -5.81
C TYR A 72 -9.35 1.08 -5.03
N PHE A 73 -10.20 0.59 -4.13
CA PHE A 73 -9.92 -0.64 -3.38
C PHE A 73 -9.78 -1.87 -4.27
N LYS A 74 -10.61 -1.98 -5.31
CA LYS A 74 -10.48 -3.05 -6.30
C LYS A 74 -9.15 -2.99 -7.06
N TRP A 75 -8.68 -1.80 -7.42
CA TRP A 75 -7.36 -1.63 -8.04
C TRP A 75 -6.22 -1.96 -7.07
N ALA A 76 -6.30 -1.45 -5.83
CA ALA A 76 -5.30 -1.67 -4.80
C ALA A 76 -5.14 -3.16 -4.48
N ALA A 77 -6.25 -3.90 -4.35
CA ALA A 77 -6.24 -5.34 -4.07
C ALA A 77 -5.60 -6.19 -5.18
N ASN A 78 -5.47 -5.68 -6.41
CA ASN A 78 -4.71 -6.35 -7.48
C ASN A 78 -3.20 -6.07 -7.41
N SER A 79 -2.82 -5.00 -6.71
CA SER A 79 -1.45 -4.49 -6.66
C SER A 79 -0.73 -4.87 -5.36
N PHE A 80 -1.48 -5.01 -4.28
CA PHE A 80 -0.95 -5.20 -2.93
C PHE A 80 -1.90 -6.08 -2.10
N GLU A 81 -1.32 -7.02 -1.36
CA GLU A 81 -2.07 -7.81 -0.37
C GLU A 81 -2.21 -7.00 0.91
N PRO A 82 -3.42 -6.90 1.51
CA PRO A 82 -3.60 -6.20 2.78
C PRO A 82 -2.68 -6.72 3.88
N TRP A 83 -2.12 -5.80 4.66
CA TRP A 83 -1.44 -6.10 5.91
C TRP A 83 -2.50 -6.30 7.00
N ASP A 84 -3.07 -7.50 7.01
CA ASP A 84 -4.13 -7.88 7.94
C ASP A 84 -3.56 -8.31 9.30
N GLY A 85 -4.29 -8.00 10.37
CA GLY A 85 -3.91 -8.23 11.77
C GLY A 85 -5.10 -7.97 12.71
N PRO A 86 -5.09 -8.51 13.94
CA PRO A 86 -6.19 -8.34 14.90
C PRO A 86 -6.41 -6.90 15.39
#